data_AF-A0AAV5K2V7-F1
#
_entry.id   AF-A0AAV5K2V7-F1
#
_cell.length_a   1.000
_cell.length_b   1.000
_cell.length_c   1.000
_cell.angle_alpha   90.00
_cell.angle_beta   90.00
_cell.angle_gamma   90.00
#
_symmetry.space_group_name_H-M   'P 1'
#
loop_
_entity.id
_entity.type
_entity.pdbx_description
1 polymer ?
#
loop_
_entity_poly.entity_id
_entity_poly.type
_entity_poly.pdbx_seq_one_letter_code
_entity_poly.pdbx_strand_id
1 'polypeptide(L)' 'MAAPPGGSSAVPSLPPPSPKSPPRYPDLYGKRREMAKVQMLEREIGFLEVGFQFGKLLLIIVVSNC' A
#
# COMPACT_ATOMS: atom_id res chain seq x y z
N MET A 1 72.73 -16.64 21.98
CA MET A 1 72.12 -16.44 20.65
C MET A 1 70.61 -16.37 20.85
N ALA A 2 70.02 -15.18 20.75
CA ALA A 2 68.59 -14.95 20.96
C ALA A 2 67.81 -15.28 19.68
N ALA A 3 66.76 -16.09 19.78
CA ALA A 3 65.85 -16.38 18.68
C ALA A 3 64.86 -15.21 18.51
N PRO A 4 64.55 -14.77 17.27
CA PRO A 4 63.61 -13.69 17.06
C PRO A 4 62.17 -14.17 17.38
N PRO A 5 61.34 -13.34 18.03
CA PRO A 5 59.94 -13.68 18.23
C PRO A 5 59.24 -13.70 16.86
N GLY A 6 58.65 -14.84 16.52
CA GLY A 6 57.85 -15.01 15.32
C GLY A 6 56.74 -13.98 15.27
N GLY A 7 56.75 -13.15 14.21
CA GLY A 7 55.75 -12.13 13.98
C GLY A 7 54.37 -12.77 13.79
N SER A 8 53.48 -12.56 14.76
CA SER A 8 52.05 -12.79 14.59
C SER A 8 51.56 -11.94 13.42
N SER A 9 51.11 -12.61 12.36
CA SER A 9 50.35 -11.99 11.28
C SER A 9 49.07 -11.39 11.88
N ALA A 10 49.08 -10.07 12.08
CA ALA A 10 47.90 -9.33 12.50
C ALA A 10 46.92 -9.28 11.34
N VAL A 11 45.93 -10.17 11.35
CA VAL A 11 44.80 -10.12 10.43
C VAL A 11 44.03 -8.83 10.73
N PRO A 12 43.86 -7.89 9.79
CA PRO A 12 43.08 -6.69 10.05
C PRO A 12 41.64 -7.09 10.37
N SER A 13 41.18 -6.78 11.58
CA SER A 13 39.83 -7.10 12.03
C SER A 13 38.81 -6.28 11.23
N LEU A 14 37.91 -6.97 10.53
CA LEU A 14 36.77 -6.34 9.87
C LEU A 14 35.83 -5.73 10.91
N PRO A 15 35.18 -4.58 10.61
CA PRO A 15 34.19 -4.00 11.51
C PRO A 15 33.04 -4.98 11.74
N PRO A 16 32.45 -5.00 12.96
CA PRO A 16 31.34 -5.88 13.28
C PRO A 16 30.17 -5.62 12.32
N PRO A 17 29.48 -6.68 11.83
CA PRO A 17 28.34 -6.49 10.95
C PRO A 17 27.26 -5.69 11.66
N SER A 18 26.76 -4.65 10.99
CA SER A 18 25.64 -3.86 11.49
C SER A 18 24.39 -4.72 11.66
N PRO A 19 23.53 -4.41 12.65
CA PRO A 19 22.26 -5.11 12.82
C PRO A 19 21.45 -5.04 11.53
N LYS A 20 20.88 -6.17 11.10
CA LYS A 20 19.94 -6.18 9.98
C LYS A 20 18.73 -5.33 10.33
N SER A 21 18.22 -4.58 9.36
CA SER A 21 16.95 -3.86 9.50
C SER A 21 15.84 -4.83 9.94
N PRO A 22 14.84 -4.37 10.71
CA PRO A 22 13.69 -5.20 11.04
C PRO A 22 13.07 -5.82 9.78
N PRO A 23 12.49 -7.03 9.87
CA PRO A 23 11.75 -7.61 8.76
C PRO A 23 10.71 -6.62 8.22
N ARG A 24 10.59 -6.49 6.89
CA ARG A 24 9.46 -5.77 6.31
C ARG A 24 8.18 -6.49 6.72
N TYR A 25 7.41 -5.90 7.62
CA TYR A 25 6.10 -6.41 7.98
C TYR A 25 5.11 -6.16 6.82
N PRO A 26 4.17 -7.10 6.59
CA PRO A 26 3.07 -6.88 5.64
C PRO A 26 2.27 -5.63 6.02
N ASP A 27 1.83 -4.85 5.02
CA ASP A 27 0.99 -3.66 5.24
C ASP A 27 -0.45 -4.07 5.57
N LEU A 28 -0.66 -4.61 6.77
CA LEU A 28 -1.98 -5.10 7.22
C LEU A 28 -3.10 -4.04 7.14
N TYR A 29 -2.73 -2.76 7.02
CA TYR A 29 -3.65 -1.62 6.89
C TYR A 29 -3.97 -1.19 5.45
N GLY A 30 -3.20 -1.64 4.46
CA GLY A 30 -3.38 -1.27 3.04
C GLY A 30 -4.76 -1.67 2.53
N LYS A 31 -5.15 -2.93 2.79
CA LYS A 31 -6.45 -3.48 2.41
C LYS A 31 -7.63 -2.73 3.04
N ARG A 32 -7.53 -2.33 4.31
CA ARG A 32 -8.60 -1.58 5.00
C ARG A 32 -8.80 -0.21 4.37
N ARG A 33 -7.70 0.49 4.06
CA ARG A 33 -7.75 1.80 3.40
C ARG A 33 -8.32 1.71 1.99
N GLU A 34 -8.00 0.64 1.27
CA GLU A 34 -8.53 0.38 -0.07
C GLU A 34 -10.03 0.12 -0.05
N MET A 35 -10.50 -0.75 0.86
CA MET A 35 -11.93 -1.01 1.03
C MET A 35 -12.73 0.25 1.38
N ALA A 36 -12.21 1.13 2.23
CA ALA A 36 -12.87 2.39 2.55
C ALA A 36 -13.07 3.28 1.32
N LYS A 37 -12.12 3.29 0.37
CA LYS A 37 -12.26 4.02 -0.89
C LYS A 37 -13.33 3.40 -1.78
N VAL A 38 -13.37 2.08 -1.87
CA VAL A 38 -14.39 1.36 -2.65
C VAL A 38 -15.79 1.68 -2.13
N GLN A 39 -16.00 1.64 -0.81
CA GLN A 39 -17.29 1.99 -0.21
C GLN A 39 -17.73 3.43 -0.49
N MET A 40 -16.78 4.38 -0.49
CA MET A 40 -17.08 5.77 -0.87
C MET A 40 -17.52 5.87 -2.34
N LEU A 41 -16.82 5.18 -3.24
CA LEU A 41 -17.13 5.19 -4.66
C LEU A 41 -18.47 4.52 -4.97
N GLU A 42 -18.76 3.38 -4.34
CA GLU A 42 -20.07 2.70 -4.48
C GLU A 42 -21.23 3.61 -4.07
N ARG A 43 -21.04 4.41 -3.01
CA ARG A 43 -22.03 5.39 -2.56
C ARG A 43 -22.24 6.50 -3.58
N GLU A 44 -21.16 7.02 -4.16
CA GLU A 44 -21.23 8.08 -5.19
C GLU A 44 -21.87 7.56 -6.48
N ILE A 45 -21.51 6.35 -6.91
CA ILE A 45 -22.14 5.65 -8.04
C ILE A 45 -23.64 5.49 -7.79
N GLY A 46 -24.03 4.98 -6.62
CA GLY A 46 -25.45 4.82 -6.27
C GLY A 46 -26.21 6.15 -6.29
N PHE A 47 -25.62 7.24 -5.79
CA PHE A 47 -26.23 8.56 -5.85
C PHE A 47 -26.46 9.03 -7.31
N LEU A 48 -25.45 8.85 -8.16
CA LEU A 48 -25.51 9.23 -9.58
C LEU A 48 -26.50 8.36 -10.37
N GLU A 49 -26.52 7.06 -10.12
CA GLU A 49 -27.44 6.11 -10.77
C GLU A 49 -28.89 6.43 -10.44
N VAL A 50 -29.20 6.73 -9.17
CA VAL A 50 -30.55 7.11 -8.75
C VAL A 50 -30.99 8.38 -9.49
N GLY A 51 -30.15 9.42 -9.55
CA GLY A 51 -30.44 10.65 -10.30
C GLY A 51 -30.64 10.39 -11.80
N PHE A 52 -29.81 9.55 -12.40
CA PHE A 52 -29.91 9.17 -13.81
C PHE A 52 -31.20 8.40 -14.11
N GLN A 53 -31.60 7.46 -13.24
CA GLN A 53 -32.85 6.71 -13.38
C GLN A 53 -34.09 7.59 -13.20
N PHE A 54 -34.08 8.51 -12.23
CA PHE A 54 -35.14 9.51 -12.09
C PHE A 54 -35.25 10.40 -13.33
N GLY A 55 -34.12 10.84 -13.88
CA GLY A 55 -34.09 11.61 -15.13
C GLY A 55 -34.63 10.84 -16.33
N LYS A 56 -34.28 9.55 -16.47
CA LYS A 56 -34.86 8.68 -17.51
C LYS A 56 -36.37 8.51 -17.34
N LEU A 57 -36.85 8.28 -16.12
CA LEU A 57 -38.28 8.16 -15.84
C LEU A 57 -39.01 9.45 -16.20
N LEU A 58 -38.45 10.61 -15.83
CA LEU A 58 -38.98 11.91 -16.20
C LEU A 58 -39.00 12.11 -17.73
N LEU A 59 -37.91 11.76 -18.42
CA LEU A 59 -37.84 11.84 -19.88
C LEU A 59 -38.90 10.96 -20.55
N ILE A 60 -39.09 9.72 -20.08
CA ILE A 60 -40.13 8.83 -20.57
C ILE A 60 -41.51 9.44 -20.35
N ILE A 61 -41.77 10.01 -19.17
CA ILE A 61 -43.06 10.65 -18.86
C ILE A 61 -43.29 11.86 -19.78
N VAL A 62 -42.28 12.70 -20.00
CA VAL A 62 -42.37 13.88 -20.86
C VAL A 62 -42.60 13.48 -22.31
N VAL A 63 -41.83 12.50 -22.83
CA VAL A 63 -41.99 12.00 -24.21
C VAL A 63 -43.31 11.26 -24.41
N SER A 64 -43.82 10.58 -23.37
CA SER A 64 -45.11 9.87 -23.46
C SER A 64 -46.33 10.77 -23.29
N ASN A 65 -46.15 12.00 -22.77
CA ASN A 65 -47.19 13.03 -22.69
C ASN A 65 -47.09 14.07 -23.84
N CYS A 66 -46.13 13.89 -24.74
CA CYS A 66 -46.05 14.59 -26.03
C CYS A 66 -46.76 13.75 -27.10
#